data_AF-A0AAD7DA88-F1
#
_entry.id   AF-A0AAD7DA88-F1
#
_cell.length_a   1.000
_cell.length_b   1.000
_cell.length_c   1.000
_cell.angle_alpha   90.00
_cell.angle_beta   90.00
_cell.angle_gamma   90.00
#
_symmetry.space_group_name_H-M   'P 1'
#
loop_
_entity.id
_entity.type
_entity.pdbx_description
1 polymer ?
#
loop_
_entity_poly.entity_id
_entity_poly.type
_entity_poly.pdbx_seq_one_letter_code
_entity_poly.pdbx_strand_id
1 'polypeptide(L)'
;MAVLSKALLALIAASVVVGQSPPYGQCGGQGWTGPTTCTAGWTCVAVSSPYYSQCLQGTTTTTATTTTPPATSTPPVTTSTPPATTTTTATPPTGSNPSTGVIGTDFEGTVSSAWSVIVTAQSGGSATIDTTKAHSGTHSLKIVSTGGFSNHIFYGLSNLTALGSGDIYGRYYANFLNAFNQDHTTHMMMTDPVAQTLRMGGQFGVLDWNRASDDSIMPDGSPTSDAGSIAIAGNTWYCIEFHLSRTTSQIETWVNGNVISSLTTPQTRWGSAYIPNPSNWGLGWESYGSDPNTVWYDDIALGTSRLGC
;
A
#
# COMPACT_ATOMS: atom_id res chain seq x y z
N MET A 1 -11.78 73.58 -38.43
CA MET A 1 -10.70 72.80 -37.79
C MET A 1 -11.27 72.16 -36.52
N ALA A 2 -11.51 70.85 -36.52
CA ALA A 2 -11.50 69.99 -35.34
C ALA A 2 -11.64 68.54 -35.82
N VAL A 3 -10.78 67.67 -35.29
CA VAL A 3 -10.31 66.42 -35.89
C VAL A 3 -11.19 65.24 -35.47
N LEU A 4 -11.55 64.37 -36.42
CA LEU A 4 -12.14 63.05 -36.17
C LEU A 4 -11.08 62.14 -35.52
N SER A 5 -11.29 61.74 -34.27
CA SER A 5 -10.41 60.78 -33.59
C SER A 5 -10.99 59.37 -33.71
N LYS A 6 -10.35 58.53 -34.55
CA LYS A 6 -10.65 57.11 -34.70
C LYS A 6 -9.98 56.35 -33.55
N ALA A 7 -10.76 55.79 -32.63
CA ALA A 7 -10.25 54.86 -31.62
C ALA A 7 -10.10 53.46 -32.25
N LEU A 8 -8.85 52.99 -32.35
CA LEU A 8 -8.50 51.64 -32.79
C LEU A 8 -8.51 50.72 -31.56
N LEU A 9 -9.47 49.79 -31.49
CA LEU A 9 -9.52 48.75 -30.47
C LEU A 9 -8.46 47.68 -30.80
N ALA A 10 -7.39 47.61 -29.99
CA ALA A 10 -6.39 46.56 -30.08
C ALA A 10 -6.90 45.30 -29.35
N LEU A 11 -7.13 44.22 -30.10
CA LEU A 11 -7.49 42.91 -29.57
C LEU A 11 -6.21 42.20 -29.08
N ILE A 12 -6.01 42.09 -27.77
CA ILE A 12 -4.90 41.34 -27.18
C ILE A 12 -5.30 39.86 -27.20
N ALA A 13 -4.68 39.07 -28.08
CA ALA A 13 -4.77 37.62 -28.04
C ALA A 13 -3.87 37.11 -26.89
N ALA A 14 -4.47 36.68 -25.78
CA ALA A 14 -3.77 35.98 -24.73
C ALA A 14 -3.46 34.55 -25.20
N SER A 15 -2.19 34.25 -25.46
CA SER A 15 -1.71 32.89 -25.72
C SER A 15 -1.88 32.08 -24.43
N VAL A 16 -2.87 31.19 -24.38
CA VAL A 16 -3.01 30.23 -23.28
C VAL A 16 -1.93 29.17 -23.47
N VAL A 17 -0.85 29.25 -22.69
CA VAL A 17 0.13 28.17 -22.61
C VAL A 17 -0.55 27.02 -21.88
N VAL A 18 -0.98 26.01 -22.62
CA VAL A 18 -1.48 24.77 -22.04
C VAL A 18 -0.25 23.98 -21.56
N GLY A 19 0.04 24.05 -20.25
CA GLY A 19 1.12 23.29 -19.63
C GLY A 19 0.92 21.79 -19.76
N GLN A 20 1.93 20.97 -19.47
CA GLN A 20 1.76 19.52 -19.37
C GLN A 20 0.97 19.17 -18.10
N SER A 21 0.09 18.17 -18.17
CA SER A 21 -0.58 17.63 -16.99
C SER A 21 0.46 16.96 -16.08
N PRO A 22 0.46 17.24 -14.77
CA PRO A 22 1.36 16.59 -13.84
C PRO A 22 1.10 15.07 -13.78
N PRO A 23 2.03 14.31 -13.18
CA PRO A 23 1.79 12.93 -12.75
C PRO A 23 0.41 12.77 -12.10
N TYR A 24 -0.35 11.76 -12.51
CA TYR A 24 -1.72 11.49 -12.07
C TYR A 24 -2.77 12.61 -12.33
N GLY A 25 -2.39 13.68 -13.03
CA GLY A 25 -3.32 14.72 -13.45
C GLY A 25 -4.23 14.28 -14.60
N GLN A 26 -5.38 14.95 -14.76
CA GLN A 26 -6.27 14.72 -15.89
C GLN A 26 -5.63 15.21 -17.18
N CYS A 27 -5.58 14.33 -18.17
CA CYS A 27 -4.98 14.59 -19.48
C CYS A 27 -5.97 14.36 -20.64
N GLY A 28 -7.23 14.10 -20.34
CA GLY A 28 -8.25 13.86 -21.35
C GLY A 28 -9.59 13.49 -20.75
N GLY A 29 -10.56 13.28 -21.64
CA GLY A 29 -11.95 13.04 -21.29
C GLY A 29 -12.90 13.96 -22.05
N GLN A 30 -14.11 13.50 -22.32
CA GLN A 30 -15.14 14.29 -22.97
C GLN A 30 -15.44 15.57 -22.17
N GLY A 31 -15.29 16.73 -22.80
CA GLY A 31 -15.49 18.05 -22.17
C GLY A 31 -14.26 18.63 -21.47
N TRP A 32 -13.12 17.91 -21.45
CA TRP A 32 -11.87 18.43 -20.90
C TRP A 32 -11.24 19.49 -21.81
N THR A 33 -11.01 20.69 -21.27
CA THR A 33 -10.36 21.82 -21.97
C THR A 33 -8.94 22.10 -21.47
N GLY A 34 -8.41 21.25 -20.58
CA GLY A 34 -7.08 21.40 -19.98
C GLY A 34 -5.98 20.70 -20.77
N PRO A 35 -4.79 20.53 -20.17
CA PRO A 35 -3.66 19.82 -20.76
C PRO A 35 -4.03 18.44 -21.29
N THR A 36 -3.59 18.10 -22.51
CA THR A 36 -3.78 16.76 -23.09
C THR A 36 -2.50 15.92 -23.15
N THR A 37 -1.38 16.53 -22.80
CA THR A 37 -0.05 15.90 -22.73
C THR A 37 0.42 15.84 -21.30
N CYS A 38 0.97 14.70 -20.89
CA CYS A 38 1.55 14.49 -19.57
C CYS A 38 3.01 14.96 -19.50
N THR A 39 3.51 15.18 -18.28
CA THR A 39 4.94 15.40 -18.03
C THR A 39 5.78 14.26 -18.62
N ALA A 40 7.01 14.56 -19.06
CA ALA A 40 7.92 13.56 -19.62
C ALA A 40 8.00 12.29 -18.74
N GLY A 41 7.87 11.12 -19.37
CA GLY A 41 7.82 9.82 -18.68
C GLY A 41 6.43 9.33 -18.28
N TRP A 42 5.38 10.12 -18.54
CA TRP A 42 3.99 9.78 -18.24
C TRP A 42 3.15 9.71 -19.52
N THR A 43 2.20 8.79 -19.56
CA THR A 43 1.30 8.56 -20.69
C THR A 43 -0.12 8.88 -20.28
N CYS A 44 -0.87 9.55 -21.17
CA CYS A 44 -2.28 9.77 -20.93
C CYS A 44 -3.07 8.48 -21.18
N VAL A 45 -3.59 7.87 -20.10
CA VAL A 45 -4.32 6.61 -20.15
C VAL A 45 -5.79 6.87 -19.85
N ALA A 46 -6.68 6.35 -20.69
CA ALA A 46 -8.11 6.40 -20.41
C ALA A 46 -8.45 5.51 -19.20
N VAL A 47 -8.83 6.12 -18.09
CA VAL A 47 -9.18 5.41 -16.85
C VAL A 47 -10.68 5.14 -16.79
N SER A 48 -11.50 6.09 -17.25
CA SER A 48 -12.96 5.92 -17.37
C SER A 48 -13.41 6.52 -18.71
N SER A 49 -13.23 5.73 -19.77
CA SER A 49 -13.63 6.10 -21.13
C SER A 49 -15.15 6.29 -21.22
N PRO A 50 -15.67 7.35 -21.86
CA PRO A 50 -14.97 8.42 -22.60
C PRO A 50 -14.67 9.69 -21.78
N TYR A 51 -15.07 9.75 -20.51
CA TYR A 51 -15.15 11.00 -19.75
C TYR A 51 -13.87 11.39 -19.00
N TYR A 52 -12.95 10.45 -18.75
CA TYR A 52 -11.78 10.71 -17.93
C TYR A 52 -10.54 9.93 -18.37
N SER A 53 -9.44 10.65 -18.58
CA SER A 53 -8.10 10.10 -18.83
C SER A 53 -7.07 10.74 -17.91
N GLN A 54 -6.13 9.95 -17.42
CA GLN A 54 -5.18 10.33 -16.39
C GLN A 54 -3.74 10.05 -16.84
N CYS A 55 -2.81 10.91 -16.44
CA CYS A 55 -1.38 10.67 -16.62
C CYS A 55 -0.92 9.53 -15.73
N LEU A 56 -0.58 8.39 -16.33
CA LEU A 56 -0.04 7.22 -15.63
C LEU A 56 1.34 6.85 -16.20
N GLN A 57 2.20 6.24 -15.40
CA GLN A 57 3.46 5.70 -15.90
C GLN A 57 3.16 4.45 -16.74
N GLY A 58 3.54 4.48 -18.00
CA GLY A 58 3.33 3.34 -18.88
C GLY A 58 4.27 2.20 -18.52
N THR A 59 3.71 1.05 -18.14
CA THR A 59 4.29 -0.22 -18.61
C THR A 59 4.05 -0.23 -20.12
N THR A 60 5.12 -0.36 -20.91
CA THR A 60 5.06 -0.39 -22.36
C THR A 60 4.15 -1.52 -22.84
N THR A 61 2.88 -1.22 -23.09
CA THR A 61 1.97 -2.09 -23.83
C THR A 61 2.02 -1.63 -25.28
N THR A 62 2.91 -2.24 -26.05
CA THR A 62 3.04 -2.03 -27.49
C THR A 62 1.77 -2.51 -28.18
N THR A 63 0.84 -1.61 -28.49
CA THR A 63 -0.21 -1.88 -29.47
C THR A 63 0.46 -1.94 -30.85
N ALA A 64 0.62 -3.16 -31.38
CA ALA A 64 1.09 -3.39 -32.74
C ALA A 64 0.09 -2.78 -33.74
N THR A 65 0.47 -1.67 -34.36
CA THR A 65 -0.15 -1.18 -35.61
C THR A 65 0.77 -1.57 -36.75
N THR A 66 0.28 -2.47 -37.61
CA THR A 66 0.92 -2.90 -38.85
C THR A 66 0.89 -1.75 -39.86
N THR A 67 2.04 -1.08 -40.03
CA THR A 67 2.32 -0.29 -41.24
C THR A 67 3.71 -0.63 -41.77
N THR A 68 3.76 -0.89 -43.06
CA THR A 68 4.90 -1.37 -43.83
C THR A 68 6.01 -0.30 -43.90
N PRO A 69 7.28 -0.59 -43.59
CA PRO A 69 8.36 0.40 -43.70
C PRO A 69 8.87 0.52 -45.15
N PRO A 70 9.17 1.74 -45.65
CA PRO A 70 10.13 1.91 -46.73
C PRO A 70 11.56 1.80 -46.18
N ALA A 71 12.43 1.13 -46.93
CA ALA A 71 13.83 0.90 -46.59
C ALA A 71 14.63 2.21 -46.58
N THR A 72 15.39 2.50 -45.52
CA THR A 72 16.57 3.38 -45.60
C THR A 72 17.57 3.11 -44.46
N SER A 73 18.84 3.34 -44.79
CA SER A 73 20.10 2.85 -44.21
C SER A 73 20.49 3.37 -42.81
N THR A 74 21.06 2.48 -42.01
CA THR A 74 21.69 2.69 -40.70
C THR A 74 23.12 3.29 -40.78
N PRO A 75 23.48 4.23 -39.89
CA PRO A 75 24.86 4.47 -39.45
C PRO A 75 25.16 3.73 -38.11
N PRO A 76 26.44 3.54 -37.73
CA PRO A 76 26.82 2.64 -36.64
C PRO A 76 26.61 3.23 -35.24
N VAL A 77 26.26 2.33 -34.33
CA VAL A 77 26.10 2.52 -32.88
C VAL A 77 27.46 2.59 -32.19
N THR A 78 27.68 3.62 -31.37
CA THR A 78 28.73 3.62 -30.35
C THR A 78 28.13 3.31 -28.98
N THR A 79 28.49 2.14 -28.45
CA THR A 79 28.16 1.66 -27.10
C THR A 79 29.01 2.36 -26.03
N SER A 80 28.36 3.02 -25.08
CA SER A 80 28.96 3.38 -23.78
C SER A 80 28.11 2.78 -22.65
N THR A 81 28.66 1.78 -21.98
CA THR A 81 28.08 1.04 -20.85
C THR A 81 28.09 1.89 -19.58
N PRO A 82 26.96 2.14 -18.90
CA PRO A 82 26.96 2.65 -17.53
C PRO A 82 27.29 1.53 -16.52
N PRO A 83 27.90 1.83 -15.36
CA PRO A 83 28.30 0.82 -14.39
C PRO A 83 27.11 0.13 -13.74
N ALA A 84 27.22 -1.18 -13.52
CA ALA A 84 26.25 -1.99 -12.81
C ALA A 84 26.18 -1.58 -11.33
N THR A 85 25.03 -1.08 -10.89
CA THR A 85 24.70 -0.92 -9.47
C THR A 85 24.24 -2.29 -8.95
N THR A 86 25.06 -2.91 -8.11
CA THR A 86 24.72 -4.15 -7.39
C THR A 86 23.57 -3.87 -6.42
N THR A 87 22.37 -4.31 -6.78
CA THR A 87 21.25 -4.44 -5.84
C THR A 87 21.44 -5.76 -5.10
N THR A 88 21.79 -5.70 -3.82
CA THR A 88 21.82 -6.86 -2.94
C THR A 88 20.38 -7.23 -2.61
N THR A 89 19.87 -8.30 -3.20
CA THR A 89 18.66 -9.00 -2.74
C THR A 89 18.94 -9.51 -1.32
N ALA A 90 18.33 -8.89 -0.31
CA ALA A 90 18.44 -9.36 1.06
C ALA A 90 17.61 -10.64 1.21
N THR A 91 18.26 -11.74 1.61
CA THR A 91 17.57 -12.96 2.01
C THR A 91 16.68 -12.66 3.22
N PRO A 92 15.39 -13.09 3.24
CA PRO A 92 14.54 -12.99 4.42
C PRO A 92 15.22 -13.61 5.65
N PRO A 93 15.05 -13.04 6.85
CA PRO A 93 15.71 -13.54 8.04
C PRO A 93 15.18 -14.94 8.39
N THR A 94 16.00 -15.96 8.13
CA THR A 94 15.81 -17.34 8.56
C THR A 94 16.04 -17.42 10.08
N GLY A 95 15.01 -17.10 10.86
CA GLY A 95 15.00 -17.30 12.31
C GLY A 95 15.13 -16.01 13.14
N SER A 96 14.36 -15.98 14.22
CA SER A 96 14.43 -14.99 15.30
C SER A 96 15.83 -14.99 15.91
N ASN A 97 16.70 -14.08 15.47
CA ASN A 97 17.96 -13.81 16.16
C ASN A 97 17.84 -12.50 16.95
N PRO A 98 17.57 -12.57 18.27
CA PRO A 98 17.42 -11.39 19.12
C PRO A 98 18.64 -10.46 19.10
N SER A 99 19.82 -10.93 18.66
CA SER A 99 21.04 -10.10 18.60
C SER A 99 20.99 -9.03 17.50
N THR A 100 20.09 -9.17 16.52
CA THR A 100 19.89 -8.20 15.43
C THR A 100 18.75 -7.21 15.69
N GLY A 101 18.02 -7.36 16.80
CA GLY A 101 16.84 -6.55 17.11
C GLY A 101 15.63 -6.86 16.22
N VAL A 102 15.63 -7.99 15.49
CA VAL A 102 14.54 -8.45 14.62
C VAL A 102 13.99 -9.79 15.10
N ILE A 103 12.67 -9.92 15.16
CA ILE A 103 11.92 -11.12 15.54
C ILE A 103 11.00 -11.46 14.39
N GLY A 104 11.19 -12.61 13.75
CA GLY A 104 10.44 -12.99 12.56
C GLY A 104 10.50 -14.47 12.24
N THR A 105 9.76 -14.86 11.20
CA THR A 105 9.78 -16.19 10.59
C THR A 105 9.36 -16.11 9.12
N ASP A 106 10.02 -16.90 8.29
CA ASP A 106 9.71 -17.19 6.89
C ASP A 106 8.93 -18.51 6.73
N PHE A 107 8.53 -19.13 7.84
CA PHE A 107 7.78 -20.40 7.90
C PHE A 107 8.44 -21.64 7.25
N GLU A 108 9.66 -21.55 6.73
CA GLU A 108 10.35 -22.68 6.07
C GLU A 108 10.89 -23.74 7.05
N GLY A 109 11.06 -23.36 8.32
CA GLY A 109 11.60 -24.21 9.37
C GLY A 109 10.64 -24.42 10.54
N THR A 110 11.17 -24.96 11.63
CA THR A 110 10.42 -25.05 12.89
C THR A 110 10.10 -23.65 13.39
N VAL A 111 8.81 -23.31 13.40
CA VAL A 111 8.33 -22.03 13.92
C VAL A 111 8.44 -22.03 15.46
N SER A 112 9.02 -20.97 16.02
CA SER A 112 9.12 -20.78 17.48
C SER A 112 7.72 -20.81 18.12
N SER A 113 7.62 -21.43 19.31
CA SER A 113 6.37 -21.47 20.09
C SER A 113 5.90 -20.10 20.58
N ALA A 114 6.72 -19.05 20.43
CA ALA A 114 6.31 -17.67 20.65
C ALA A 114 5.24 -17.22 19.62
N TRP A 115 5.28 -17.77 18.41
CA TRP A 115 4.28 -17.54 17.37
C TRP A 115 3.13 -18.53 17.54
N SER A 116 1.95 -18.00 17.82
CA SER A 116 0.78 -18.81 18.14
C SER A 116 -0.50 -18.11 17.74
N VAL A 117 -1.62 -18.82 17.76
CA VAL A 117 -2.93 -18.17 17.69
C VAL A 117 -3.16 -17.42 19.00
N ILE A 118 -3.26 -16.08 18.91
CA ILE A 118 -3.41 -15.19 20.06
C ILE A 118 -4.84 -14.68 20.26
N VAL A 119 -5.68 -14.78 19.22
CA VAL A 119 -7.09 -14.43 19.28
C VAL A 119 -7.90 -15.43 18.45
N THR A 120 -9.00 -15.93 18.99
CA THR A 120 -10.02 -16.73 18.29
C THR A 120 -11.41 -16.33 18.77
N ALA A 121 -12.34 -16.05 17.85
CA ALA A 121 -13.76 -16.02 18.18
C ALA A 121 -14.44 -17.37 17.93
N GLN A 122 -15.23 -17.77 18.91
CA GLN A 122 -16.35 -18.72 18.94
C GLN A 122 -16.25 -20.01 18.09
N SER A 123 -16.14 -19.97 16.76
CA SER A 123 -15.82 -21.13 15.90
C SER A 123 -15.75 -20.74 14.42
N GLY A 124 -14.64 -20.96 13.70
CA GLY A 124 -14.65 -20.87 12.22
C GLY A 124 -13.35 -20.41 11.56
N GLY A 125 -12.48 -19.74 12.33
CA GLY A 125 -11.14 -19.37 11.88
C GLY A 125 -10.15 -20.53 11.98
N SER A 126 -9.19 -20.62 11.06
CA SER A 126 -8.04 -21.54 11.17
C SER A 126 -6.73 -20.86 10.77
N ALA A 127 -5.64 -21.30 11.40
CA ALA A 127 -4.28 -20.86 11.15
C ALA A 127 -3.39 -22.09 10.96
N THR A 128 -2.85 -22.27 9.76
CA THR A 128 -2.07 -23.46 9.39
C THR A 128 -0.92 -23.08 8.48
N ILE A 129 0.20 -23.81 8.52
CA ILE A 129 1.24 -23.66 7.51
C ILE A 129 0.77 -24.35 6.21
N ASP A 130 0.76 -23.60 5.11
CA ASP A 130 0.38 -24.05 3.77
C ASP A 130 1.63 -24.23 2.93
N THR A 131 1.73 -25.37 2.25
CA THR A 131 2.88 -25.72 1.40
C THR A 131 2.62 -25.52 -0.10
N THR A 132 1.44 -24.99 -0.45
CA THR A 132 0.98 -24.85 -1.83
C THR A 132 1.05 -23.41 -2.34
N LYS A 133 1.25 -22.45 -1.44
CA LYS A 133 1.35 -21.03 -1.74
C LYS A 133 2.26 -20.37 -0.72
N ALA A 134 3.29 -19.69 -1.20
CA ALA A 134 4.23 -18.93 -0.38
C ALA A 134 4.71 -17.70 -1.17
N HIS A 135 5.26 -16.71 -0.48
CA HIS A 135 5.94 -15.59 -1.10
C HIS A 135 7.39 -15.95 -1.38
N SER A 136 8.10 -16.38 -0.34
CA SER A 136 9.43 -16.96 -0.43
C SER A 136 9.35 -18.46 -0.16
N GLY A 137 10.38 -19.23 -0.56
CA GLY A 137 10.43 -20.67 -0.28
C GLY A 137 9.20 -21.47 -0.74
N THR A 138 8.65 -22.27 0.17
CA THR A 138 7.57 -23.23 -0.09
C THR A 138 6.49 -23.26 0.99
N HIS A 139 6.65 -22.55 2.09
CA HIS A 139 5.74 -22.52 3.23
C HIS A 139 5.25 -21.10 3.50
N SER A 140 3.99 -20.93 3.85
CA SER A 140 3.49 -19.68 4.42
C SER A 140 2.40 -19.95 5.45
N LEU A 141 2.13 -18.96 6.29
CA LEU A 141 0.98 -19.02 7.20
C LEU A 141 -0.31 -18.76 6.41
N LYS A 142 -1.20 -19.74 6.37
CA LYS A 142 -2.57 -19.57 5.86
C LYS A 142 -3.53 -19.33 7.00
N ILE A 143 -4.23 -18.20 6.92
CA ILE A 143 -5.40 -17.88 7.72
C ILE A 143 -6.65 -18.08 6.88
N VAL A 144 -7.61 -18.85 7.39
CA VAL A 144 -8.95 -18.98 6.78
C VAL A 144 -9.97 -18.47 7.77
N SER A 145 -10.83 -17.54 7.34
CA SER A 145 -11.99 -17.10 8.10
C SER A 145 -13.24 -17.12 7.22
N THR A 146 -14.33 -17.65 7.77
CA THR A 146 -15.66 -17.66 7.13
C THR A 146 -16.36 -16.30 7.15
N GLY A 147 -15.69 -15.26 7.66
CA GLY A 147 -16.20 -13.89 7.70
C GLY A 147 -17.10 -13.61 8.90
N GLY A 148 -17.20 -12.34 9.28
CA GLY A 148 -17.97 -11.92 10.44
C GLY A 148 -17.14 -11.95 11.73
N PHE A 149 -17.54 -11.12 12.69
CA PHE A 149 -16.80 -10.92 13.94
C PHE A 149 -16.63 -12.22 14.73
N SER A 150 -17.63 -13.09 14.76
CA SER A 150 -17.55 -14.37 15.50
C SER A 150 -16.56 -15.39 14.90
N ASN A 151 -16.00 -15.13 13.72
CA ASN A 151 -15.10 -16.04 13.01
C ASN A 151 -13.68 -15.47 12.88
N HIS A 152 -13.35 -14.44 13.67
CA HIS A 152 -12.01 -13.85 13.61
C HIS A 152 -10.96 -14.77 14.22
N ILE A 153 -9.77 -14.70 13.64
CA ILE A 153 -8.59 -15.41 14.14
C ILE A 153 -7.35 -14.57 13.84
N PHE A 154 -6.44 -14.50 14.81
CA PHE A 154 -5.15 -13.84 14.64
C PHE A 154 -4.02 -14.71 15.18
N TYR A 155 -2.99 -14.88 14.36
CA TYR A 155 -1.75 -15.59 14.67
C TYR A 155 -0.62 -14.58 14.80
N GLY A 156 0.20 -14.69 15.83
CA GLY A 156 1.24 -13.71 16.09
C GLY A 156 1.93 -13.88 17.44
N LEU A 157 2.47 -12.77 17.94
CA LEU A 157 3.15 -12.69 19.23
C LEU A 157 2.17 -12.18 20.30
N SER A 158 2.04 -12.92 21.39
CA SER A 158 1.18 -12.52 22.53
C SER A 158 1.79 -11.39 23.38
N ASN A 159 3.08 -11.11 23.21
CA ASN A 159 3.75 -10.00 23.86
C ASN A 159 4.90 -9.45 22.99
N LEU A 160 5.20 -8.16 23.11
CA LEU A 160 6.28 -7.48 22.36
C LEU A 160 7.51 -7.13 23.22
N THR A 161 7.67 -7.78 24.38
CA THR A 161 8.74 -7.42 25.35
C THR A 161 10.14 -7.50 24.76
N ALA A 162 10.37 -8.44 23.83
CA ALA A 162 11.66 -8.63 23.18
C ALA A 162 12.07 -7.48 22.24
N LEU A 163 11.17 -6.57 21.88
CA LEU A 163 11.49 -5.33 21.12
C LEU A 163 11.90 -4.17 22.04
N GLY A 164 11.81 -4.34 23.36
CA GLY A 164 12.10 -3.27 24.33
C GLY A 164 11.06 -2.16 24.31
N SER A 165 11.48 -0.93 24.56
CA SER A 165 10.63 0.27 24.63
C SER A 165 10.78 1.21 23.42
N GLY A 166 11.63 0.86 22.46
CA GLY A 166 11.87 1.65 21.26
C GLY A 166 10.75 1.54 20.25
N ASP A 167 10.86 2.33 19.20
CA ASP A 167 9.93 2.31 18.06
C ASP A 167 9.83 0.92 17.44
N ILE A 168 8.66 0.62 16.89
CA ILE A 168 8.34 -0.69 16.32
C ILE A 168 8.24 -0.55 14.82
N TYR A 169 9.02 -1.34 14.10
CA TYR A 169 8.86 -1.58 12.68
C TYR A 169 8.30 -2.98 12.51
N GLY A 170 7.29 -3.12 11.65
CA GLY A 170 6.74 -4.43 11.32
C GLY A 170 6.61 -4.60 9.82
N ARG A 171 6.93 -5.79 9.33
CA ARG A 171 6.85 -6.17 7.92
C ARG A 171 6.19 -7.53 7.81
N TYR A 172 5.29 -7.67 6.85
CA TYR A 172 4.72 -8.94 6.47
C TYR A 172 4.38 -8.92 4.98
N TYR A 173 4.60 -10.05 4.31
CA TYR A 173 4.04 -10.27 3.00
C TYR A 173 2.65 -10.85 3.18
N ALA A 174 1.66 -10.30 2.48
CA ALA A 174 0.28 -10.76 2.53
C ALA A 174 -0.26 -11.02 1.13
N ASN A 175 -0.98 -12.12 0.96
CA ASN A 175 -1.76 -12.42 -0.22
C ASN A 175 -3.19 -12.75 0.19
N PHE A 176 -4.13 -11.92 -0.23
CA PHE A 176 -5.54 -12.05 0.10
C PHE A 176 -6.24 -12.80 -1.02
N LEU A 177 -7.05 -13.82 -0.71
CA LEU A 177 -7.83 -14.52 -1.73
C LEU A 177 -8.82 -13.57 -2.40
N ASN A 178 -9.54 -12.79 -1.58
CA ASN A 178 -10.52 -11.81 -2.01
C ASN A 178 -9.93 -10.39 -1.94
N ALA A 179 -10.25 -9.56 -2.93
CA ALA A 179 -9.90 -8.14 -2.94
C ALA A 179 -10.64 -7.39 -1.83
N PHE A 180 -10.07 -6.27 -1.38
CA PHE A 180 -10.77 -5.38 -0.45
C PHE A 180 -11.96 -4.74 -1.14
N ASN A 181 -13.04 -4.57 -0.39
CA ASN A 181 -14.29 -3.98 -0.83
C ASN A 181 -14.65 -2.81 0.11
N GLN A 182 -15.92 -2.39 0.11
CA GLN A 182 -16.38 -1.27 0.93
C GLN A 182 -16.44 -1.57 2.44
N ASP A 183 -16.48 -2.85 2.82
CA ASP A 183 -16.71 -3.25 4.21
C ASP A 183 -15.47 -3.04 5.07
N HIS A 184 -15.71 -2.83 6.36
CA HIS A 184 -14.65 -2.69 7.36
C HIS A 184 -14.15 -4.08 7.77
N THR A 185 -12.88 -4.33 7.52
CA THR A 185 -12.17 -5.57 7.81
C THR A 185 -10.89 -5.28 8.59
N THR A 186 -10.29 -6.29 9.20
CA THR A 186 -9.00 -6.17 9.90
C THR A 186 -8.18 -7.40 9.64
N HIS A 187 -6.98 -7.22 9.10
CA HIS A 187 -6.05 -8.31 8.81
C HIS A 187 -4.81 -8.25 9.68
N MET A 188 -4.56 -7.12 10.33
CA MET A 188 -3.53 -6.97 11.35
C MET A 188 -4.09 -6.25 12.57
N MET A 189 -3.79 -6.77 13.76
CA MET A 189 -4.24 -6.18 15.03
C MET A 189 -3.11 -6.06 16.04
N MET A 190 -3.28 -5.10 16.94
CA MET A 190 -2.46 -4.90 18.13
C MET A 190 -3.34 -4.40 19.28
N THR A 191 -3.31 -5.07 20.42
CA THR A 191 -3.88 -4.55 21.67
C THR A 191 -3.08 -3.35 22.12
N ASP A 192 -3.75 -2.24 22.37
CA ASP A 192 -3.14 -0.96 22.70
C ASP A 192 -3.94 -0.28 23.82
N PRO A 193 -3.28 0.32 24.83
CA PRO A 193 -3.97 0.87 26.01
C PRO A 193 -4.89 2.06 25.70
N VAL A 194 -4.66 2.79 24.61
CA VAL A 194 -5.44 3.98 24.22
C VAL A 194 -6.39 3.64 23.07
N ALA A 195 -5.90 2.93 22.05
CA ALA A 195 -6.70 2.53 20.90
C ALA A 195 -7.64 1.35 21.20
N GLN A 196 -7.48 0.67 22.36
CA GLN A 196 -8.02 -0.65 22.71
C GLN A 196 -7.50 -1.75 21.77
N THR A 197 -7.77 -1.60 20.47
CA THR A 197 -7.11 -2.33 19.39
C THR A 197 -6.74 -1.33 18.31
N LEU A 198 -5.45 -1.25 18.01
CA LEU A 198 -4.94 -0.62 16.80
C LEU A 198 -5.01 -1.65 15.67
N ARG A 199 -5.67 -1.28 14.58
CA ARG A 199 -6.04 -2.18 13.49
C ARG A 199 -5.48 -1.66 12.18
N MET A 200 -5.03 -2.57 11.33
CA MET A 200 -4.86 -2.32 9.91
C MET A 200 -5.75 -3.30 9.14
N GLY A 201 -6.44 -2.77 8.13
CA GLY A 201 -7.55 -3.45 7.51
C GLY A 201 -7.88 -2.90 6.14
N GLY A 202 -9.08 -3.22 5.68
CA GLY A 202 -9.69 -2.60 4.53
C GLY A 202 -10.96 -1.87 4.94
N GLN A 203 -11.18 -0.70 4.37
CA GLN A 203 -12.46 0.01 4.38
C GLN A 203 -12.53 0.89 3.13
N PHE A 204 -13.73 1.10 2.58
CA PHE A 204 -13.94 1.92 1.37
C PHE A 204 -13.08 1.49 0.15
N GLY A 205 -12.76 0.20 0.05
CA GLY A 205 -12.01 -0.40 -1.05
C GLY A 205 -10.50 -0.21 -0.96
N VAL A 206 -9.98 0.36 0.13
CA VAL A 206 -8.55 0.64 0.31
C VAL A 206 -8.02 0.15 1.65
N LEU A 207 -6.69 -0.02 1.73
CA LEU A 207 -5.98 -0.29 2.98
C LEU A 207 -6.15 0.91 3.94
N ASP A 208 -6.40 0.63 5.22
CA ASP A 208 -6.56 1.65 6.24
C ASP A 208 -5.96 1.25 7.60
N TRP A 209 -5.79 2.25 8.46
CA TRP A 209 -5.64 2.10 9.89
C TRP A 209 -6.95 2.47 10.57
N ASN A 210 -7.26 1.80 11.68
CA ASN A 210 -8.40 2.10 12.52
C ASN A 210 -8.03 1.96 14.02
N ARG A 211 -8.60 2.82 14.87
CA ARG A 211 -8.57 2.64 16.34
C ARG A 211 -9.95 2.18 16.83
N ALA A 212 -9.97 1.08 17.59
CA ALA A 212 -11.22 0.56 18.13
C ALA A 212 -11.88 1.46 19.19
N SER A 213 -11.11 2.25 19.92
CA SER A 213 -11.63 3.07 21.02
C SER A 213 -12.52 4.23 20.58
N ASP A 214 -12.26 4.82 19.41
CA ASP A 214 -12.96 6.02 18.92
C ASP A 214 -13.38 5.93 17.44
N ASP A 215 -13.16 4.78 16.80
CA ASP A 215 -13.44 4.52 15.37
C ASP A 215 -12.82 5.56 14.42
N SER A 216 -11.70 6.16 14.84
CA SER A 216 -10.90 6.99 13.96
C SER A 216 -10.21 6.12 12.92
N ILE A 217 -10.25 6.59 11.67
CA ILE A 217 -9.63 5.94 10.53
C ILE A 217 -8.59 6.83 9.86
N MET A 218 -7.64 6.19 9.20
CA MET A 218 -6.63 6.80 8.37
C MET A 218 -6.44 5.91 7.14
N PRO A 219 -6.76 6.36 5.90
CA PRO A 219 -7.24 7.69 5.52
C PRO A 219 -8.61 8.07 6.11
N ASP A 220 -9.05 9.31 5.90
CA ASP A 220 -10.24 9.85 6.57
C ASP A 220 -11.59 9.34 6.05
N GLY A 221 -11.60 8.45 5.05
CA GLY A 221 -12.81 7.91 4.42
C GLY A 221 -13.40 8.83 3.34
N SER A 222 -12.71 9.91 3.00
CA SER A 222 -13.11 10.76 1.87
C SER A 222 -12.53 10.21 0.56
N PRO A 223 -13.24 10.34 -0.58
CA PRO A 223 -12.75 9.84 -1.85
C PRO A 223 -11.36 10.36 -2.24
N THR A 224 -11.03 11.59 -1.84
CA THR A 224 -9.72 12.22 -2.14
C THR A 224 -8.59 11.60 -1.33
N SER A 225 -8.78 11.43 -0.02
CA SER A 225 -7.75 10.84 0.85
C SER A 225 -7.58 9.34 0.58
N ASP A 226 -8.70 8.64 0.36
CA ASP A 226 -8.72 7.20 0.11
C ASP A 226 -8.06 6.86 -1.23
N ALA A 227 -8.20 7.70 -2.25
CA ALA A 227 -7.48 7.56 -3.51
C ALA A 227 -5.94 7.65 -3.37
N GLY A 228 -5.45 8.18 -2.25
CA GLY A 228 -4.02 8.18 -1.91
C GLY A 228 -3.55 6.90 -1.19
N SER A 229 -4.47 6.04 -0.76
CA SER A 229 -4.17 4.71 -0.22
C SER A 229 -4.12 3.66 -1.36
N ILE A 230 -3.99 2.39 -1.00
CA ILE A 230 -3.87 1.29 -1.96
C ILE A 230 -5.12 0.40 -1.97
N ALA A 231 -5.61 0.08 -3.17
CA ALA A 231 -6.59 -0.98 -3.36
C ALA A 231 -5.89 -2.35 -3.36
N ILE A 232 -6.21 -3.19 -2.38
CA ILE A 232 -5.66 -4.54 -2.27
C ILE A 232 -6.44 -5.48 -3.18
N ALA A 233 -5.76 -5.98 -4.22
CA ALA A 233 -6.32 -6.94 -5.16
C ALA A 233 -6.24 -8.37 -4.61
N GLY A 234 -7.19 -9.20 -5.06
CA GLY A 234 -7.16 -10.64 -4.78
C GLY A 234 -5.98 -11.33 -5.46
N ASN A 235 -5.50 -12.39 -4.83
CA ASN A 235 -4.42 -13.27 -5.29
C ASN A 235 -3.08 -12.61 -5.60
N THR A 236 -2.81 -11.43 -5.04
CA THR A 236 -1.58 -10.68 -5.24
C THR A 236 -0.78 -10.58 -3.94
N TRP A 237 0.54 -10.79 -4.01
CA TRP A 237 1.42 -10.58 -2.86
C TRP A 237 1.74 -9.09 -2.69
N TYR A 238 1.59 -8.60 -1.47
CA TYR A 238 1.96 -7.26 -1.06
C TYR A 238 2.95 -7.35 0.10
N CYS A 239 4.09 -6.69 -0.02
CA CYS A 239 4.94 -6.40 1.13
C CYS A 239 4.36 -5.19 1.86
N ILE A 240 3.73 -5.41 3.01
CA ILE A 240 3.20 -4.34 3.84
C ILE A 240 4.16 -4.14 5.01
N GLU A 241 4.57 -2.88 5.20
CA GLU A 241 5.48 -2.50 6.26
C GLU A 241 4.95 -1.26 6.98
N PHE A 242 5.17 -1.20 8.29
CA PHE A 242 4.77 -0.07 9.11
C PHE A 242 5.86 0.32 10.11
N HIS A 243 5.79 1.56 10.56
CA HIS A 243 6.52 2.10 11.69
C HIS A 243 5.54 2.71 12.68
N LEU A 244 5.68 2.37 13.96
CA LEU A 244 5.00 2.99 15.08
C LEU A 244 6.04 3.63 16.00
N SER A 245 6.02 4.96 16.09
CA SER A 245 6.80 5.64 17.11
C SER A 245 6.13 5.50 18.46
N ARG A 246 6.85 5.03 19.48
CA ARG A 246 6.29 4.87 20.85
C ARG A 246 6.50 6.10 21.73
N THR A 247 7.14 7.12 21.19
CA THR A 247 7.44 8.37 21.86
C THR A 247 6.77 9.57 21.21
N THR A 248 6.29 9.42 19.98
CA THR A 248 5.60 10.45 19.20
C THR A 248 4.34 9.89 18.57
N SER A 249 3.52 10.73 17.94
CA SER A 249 2.33 10.29 17.18
C SER A 249 2.66 9.84 15.75
N GLN A 250 3.93 9.55 15.45
CA GLN A 250 4.34 9.13 14.12
C GLN A 250 3.93 7.68 13.86
N ILE A 251 3.15 7.50 12.79
CA ILE A 251 2.84 6.22 12.16
C ILE A 251 3.20 6.40 10.69
N GLU A 252 3.96 5.47 10.12
CA GLU A 252 4.31 5.47 8.71
C GLU A 252 3.97 4.11 8.11
N THR A 253 3.51 4.10 6.86
CA THR A 253 3.13 2.88 6.17
C THR A 253 3.77 2.83 4.79
N TRP A 254 4.25 1.65 4.42
CA TRP A 254 4.78 1.37 3.10
C TRP A 254 4.17 0.11 2.52
N VAL A 255 3.95 0.13 1.20
CA VAL A 255 3.53 -1.05 0.45
C VAL A 255 4.45 -1.23 -0.75
N ASN A 256 5.03 -2.42 -0.86
CA ASN A 256 6.04 -2.77 -1.86
C ASN A 256 7.21 -1.76 -1.86
N GLY A 257 7.64 -1.35 -0.67
CA GLY A 257 8.70 -0.37 -0.44
C GLY A 257 8.31 1.10 -0.61
N ASN A 258 7.14 1.40 -1.19
CA ASN A 258 6.69 2.77 -1.45
C ASN A 258 5.92 3.34 -0.26
N VAL A 259 6.18 4.59 0.11
CA VAL A 259 5.44 5.30 1.17
C VAL A 259 3.97 5.45 0.74
N ILE A 260 3.04 5.11 1.62
CA ILE A 260 1.62 5.43 1.45
C ILE A 260 1.31 6.64 2.33
N SER A 261 1.34 7.83 1.72
CA SER A 261 1.25 9.10 2.45
C SER A 261 -0.07 9.31 3.18
N SER A 262 -1.17 8.77 2.64
CA SER A 262 -2.50 8.82 3.28
C SER A 262 -2.62 7.88 4.49
N LEU A 263 -1.69 6.93 4.63
CA LEU A 263 -1.54 6.02 5.76
C LEU A 263 -0.35 6.39 6.66
N THR A 264 0.11 7.63 6.55
CA THR A 264 1.23 8.17 7.32
C THR A 264 0.79 9.43 8.02
N THR A 265 1.05 9.53 9.33
CA THR A 265 0.69 10.73 10.11
C THR A 265 1.59 11.91 9.74
N PRO A 266 1.09 13.15 9.86
CA PRO A 266 -0.20 13.56 10.41
C PRO A 266 -1.39 13.37 9.46
N GLN A 267 -2.55 13.03 10.01
CA GLN A 267 -3.84 12.99 9.29
C GLN A 267 -4.94 13.62 10.15
N THR A 268 -5.78 14.47 9.54
CA THR A 268 -6.74 15.30 10.28
C THR A 268 -7.73 14.48 11.10
N ARG A 269 -8.35 13.44 10.51
CA ARG A 269 -9.30 12.57 11.22
C ARG A 269 -8.62 11.65 12.23
N TRP A 270 -7.37 11.25 11.97
CA TRP A 270 -6.58 10.44 12.91
C TRP A 270 -6.24 11.21 14.19
N GLY A 271 -6.03 12.52 14.06
CA GLY A 271 -5.57 13.39 15.14
C GLY A 271 -4.07 13.26 15.41
N SER A 272 -3.58 14.06 16.37
CA SER A 272 -2.15 14.18 16.70
C SER A 272 -1.82 13.86 18.17
N ALA A 273 -2.79 13.35 18.94
CA ALA A 273 -2.62 13.08 20.37
C ALA A 273 -2.32 11.60 20.68
N TYR A 274 -2.65 10.70 19.74
CA TYR A 274 -2.44 9.27 19.92
C TYR A 274 -0.97 8.91 19.74
N ILE A 275 -0.39 8.22 20.72
CA ILE A 275 0.96 7.64 20.67
C ILE A 275 0.80 6.13 20.78
N PRO A 276 1.14 5.35 19.74
CA PRO A 276 1.03 3.89 19.78
C PRO A 276 1.88 3.27 20.88
N ASN A 277 1.30 2.34 21.64
CA ASN A 277 2.04 1.53 22.60
C ASN A 277 1.47 0.11 22.70
N PRO A 278 1.51 -0.65 21.59
CA PRO A 278 0.91 -1.97 21.52
C PRO A 278 1.63 -2.99 22.41
N SER A 279 0.87 -3.95 22.94
CA SER A 279 1.40 -5.02 23.78
C SER A 279 1.61 -6.35 23.04
N ASN A 280 0.94 -6.57 21.92
CA ASN A 280 1.00 -7.77 21.09
C ASN A 280 0.94 -7.40 19.61
N TRP A 281 1.09 -8.39 18.73
CA TRP A 281 0.93 -8.22 17.29
C TRP A 281 0.37 -9.49 16.67
N GLY A 282 -0.66 -9.37 15.84
CA GLY A 282 -1.33 -10.50 15.20
C GLY A 282 -1.71 -10.22 13.76
N LEU A 283 -1.54 -11.23 12.92
CA LEU A 283 -1.96 -11.27 11.52
C LEU A 283 -3.08 -12.29 11.37
N GLY A 284 -4.12 -11.95 10.63
CA GLY A 284 -5.38 -12.66 10.72
C GLY A 284 -6.42 -12.21 9.72
N TRP A 285 -7.67 -12.45 10.09
CA TRP A 285 -8.83 -11.86 9.40
C TRP A 285 -9.98 -11.70 10.38
N GLU A 286 -10.56 -10.51 10.38
CA GLU A 286 -11.78 -10.14 11.06
C GLU A 286 -12.61 -9.29 10.07
N SER A 287 -13.92 -9.50 10.04
CA SER A 287 -14.81 -8.70 9.20
C SER A 287 -16.05 -8.30 9.98
N TYR A 288 -16.46 -7.03 9.83
CA TYR A 288 -17.69 -6.50 10.40
C TYR A 288 -18.87 -6.59 9.43
N GLY A 289 -18.60 -6.75 8.12
CA GLY A 289 -19.57 -6.95 7.04
C GLY A 289 -19.92 -8.41 6.74
N SER A 290 -19.36 -9.36 7.50
CA SER A 290 -19.46 -10.81 7.25
C SER A 290 -18.64 -11.34 6.06
N ASP A 291 -17.70 -10.55 5.53
CA ASP A 291 -16.86 -10.97 4.42
C ASP A 291 -15.87 -12.08 4.80
N PRO A 292 -15.92 -13.24 4.12
CA PRO A 292 -14.92 -14.28 4.28
C PRO A 292 -13.62 -13.91 3.56
N ASN A 293 -12.50 -14.39 4.07
CA ASN A 293 -11.24 -14.35 3.33
C ASN A 293 -10.33 -15.51 3.73
N THR A 294 -9.47 -15.88 2.79
CA THR A 294 -8.28 -16.68 3.07
C THR A 294 -7.08 -15.80 2.79
N VAL A 295 -6.21 -15.64 3.77
CA VAL A 295 -5.03 -14.78 3.66
C VAL A 295 -3.80 -15.62 3.91
N TRP A 296 -2.81 -15.52 3.03
CA TRP A 296 -1.49 -16.10 3.24
C TRP A 296 -0.55 -15.00 3.70
N TYR A 297 0.20 -15.27 4.77
CA TYR A 297 1.21 -14.38 5.34
C TYR A 297 2.57 -15.06 5.30
N ASP A 298 3.59 -14.30 4.94
CA ASP A 298 4.93 -14.82 4.79
C ASP A 298 6.01 -13.79 5.14
N ASP A 299 7.24 -14.25 5.36
CA ASP A 299 8.43 -13.46 5.70
C ASP A 299 8.17 -12.40 6.78
N ILE A 300 7.41 -12.76 7.81
CA ILE A 300 6.93 -11.82 8.82
C ILE A 300 8.06 -11.43 9.77
N ALA A 301 8.13 -10.15 10.14
CA ALA A 301 9.16 -9.64 11.02
C ALA A 301 8.70 -8.40 11.79
N LEU A 302 9.15 -8.28 13.03
CA LEU A 302 9.16 -7.04 13.80
C LEU A 302 10.60 -6.66 14.12
N GLY A 303 10.91 -5.37 14.16
CA GLY A 303 12.22 -4.88 14.59
C GLY A 303 12.15 -3.46 15.12
N THR A 304 13.33 -2.89 15.41
CA THR A 304 13.48 -1.51 15.93
C THR A 304 14.00 -0.53 14.88
N SER A 305 14.11 -0.97 13.64
CA SER A 305 14.49 -0.15 12.48
C SER A 305 13.83 -0.70 11.22
N ARG A 306 13.88 0.08 10.14
CA ARG A 306 13.28 -0.26 8.85
C ARG A 306 13.74 -1.62 8.34
N LEU A 307 12.80 -2.49 8.00
CA LEU A 307 13.02 -3.88 7.57
C LEU A 307 13.08 -3.99 6.05
N GLY A 308 12.27 -3.19 5.36
CA GLY A 308 12.20 -3.14 3.91
C GLY A 308 11.45 -4.30 3.26
N CYS A 309 11.30 -4.14 1.95
CA CYS A 309 10.94 -5.15 0.97
C CYS A 309 12.18 -5.34 0.08
#